data_AF-B8D3A9-F1
#
_entry.id   AF-B8D3A9-F1
#
_cell.length_a   1.000
_cell.length_b   1.000
_cell.length_c   1.000
_cell.angle_alpha   90.00
_cell.angle_beta   90.00
_cell.angle_gamma   90.00
#
_symmetry.space_group_name_H-M   'P 1'
#
loop_
_entity.id
_entity.type
_entity.pdbx_description
1 polymer ?
#
loop_
_entity_poly.entity_id
_entity_poly.type
_entity_poly.pdbx_seq_one_letter_code
_entity_poly.pdbx_strand_id
1 'polypeptide(L)'
;MEQSTSGGEKETGTQQKIDVSKLVSIIPPASELKKKEKRLTEKRVRIRFDRTLNEPIAKIPSALASMLDIKNDERVEVVVAGRKRFEFKALVFESTDENVVYVYPGEIEKNGVADNSIATIRKVC
;
A
#
# COMPACT_ATOMS: atom_id res chain seq x y z
N MET A 1 -58.26 2.66 73.89
CA MET A 1 -56.80 2.68 73.68
C MET A 1 -56.58 2.94 72.19
N GLU A 2 -56.25 4.17 71.80
CA GLU A 2 -54.87 4.72 71.80
C GLU A 2 -54.01 3.98 70.77
N GLN A 3 -53.25 4.56 69.82
CA GLN A 3 -52.80 5.90 69.40
C GLN A 3 -52.33 5.67 67.93
N SER A 4 -52.60 6.54 66.94
CA SER A 4 -51.79 7.67 66.45
C SER A 4 -50.34 7.36 65.98
N THR A 5 -49.98 7.99 64.86
CA THR A 5 -48.63 8.34 64.32
C THR A 5 -47.86 7.26 63.52
N SER A 6 -47.01 7.53 62.51
CA SER A 6 -46.72 8.62 61.55
C SER A 6 -45.42 8.21 60.83
N GLY A 7 -45.19 8.65 59.59
CA GLY A 7 -43.89 8.59 58.90
C GLY A 7 -43.94 7.72 57.63
N GLY A 8 -43.67 8.18 56.41
CA GLY A 8 -42.82 9.29 55.97
C GLY A 8 -41.52 8.71 55.39
N GLU A 9 -41.18 9.10 54.15
CA GLU A 9 -39.91 8.88 53.42
C GLU A 9 -39.77 7.54 52.66
N LYS A 10 -39.30 7.43 51.41
CA LYS A 10 -38.64 8.33 50.44
C LYS A 10 -38.69 7.65 49.06
N GLU A 11 -39.19 8.33 48.04
CA GLU A 11 -38.98 7.95 46.62
C GLU A 11 -37.50 8.11 46.27
N THR A 12 -36.81 6.99 46.01
CA THR A 12 -35.43 7.02 45.51
C THR A 12 -35.45 6.88 44.00
N GLY A 13 -35.23 8.00 43.32
CA GLY A 13 -35.10 8.08 41.87
C GLY A 13 -33.99 7.16 41.37
N THR A 14 -34.40 6.11 40.66
CA THR A 14 -33.51 5.26 39.85
C THR A 14 -32.89 6.10 38.74
N GLN A 15 -31.72 6.67 39.01
CA GLN A 15 -30.85 7.23 37.98
C GLN A 15 -30.45 6.09 37.04
N GLN A 16 -31.08 6.04 35.87
CA GLN A 16 -30.64 5.19 34.77
C GLN A 16 -29.23 5.65 34.36
N LYS A 17 -28.22 4.91 34.82
CA LYS A 17 -26.86 5.02 34.33
C LYS A 17 -26.90 4.68 32.84
N ILE A 18 -26.82 5.72 32.02
CA ILE A 18 -26.64 5.62 30.57
C ILE A 18 -25.55 4.58 30.27
N ASP A 19 -25.92 3.50 29.60
CA ASP A 19 -25.02 2.40 29.20
C ASP A 19 -23.99 2.91 28.18
N VAL A 20 -22.88 3.44 28.68
CA VAL A 20 -21.74 3.95 27.89
C VAL A 20 -21.22 2.92 26.88
N SER A 21 -21.32 1.62 27.19
CA SER A 21 -20.90 0.53 26.30
C SER A 21 -21.66 0.50 24.98
N LYS A 22 -22.94 0.91 24.96
CA LYS A 22 -23.74 0.97 23.73
C LYS A 22 -23.34 2.15 22.84
N LEU A 23 -22.93 3.27 23.44
CA LEU A 23 -22.40 4.44 22.72
C LEU A 23 -21.01 4.17 22.13
N VAL A 24 -20.16 3.43 22.84
CA VAL A 24 -18.83 3.02 22.35
C VAL A 24 -18.93 2.05 21.17
N SER A 25 -19.99 1.24 21.09
CA SER A 25 -20.19 0.30 19.98
C SER A 25 -20.67 0.96 18.66
N ILE A 26 -21.18 2.19 18.73
CA ILE A 26 -21.58 2.97 17.53
C ILE A 26 -20.36 3.61 16.87
N ILE A 27 -19.30 3.85 17.63
CA ILE A 27 -18.05 4.38 17.12
C ILE A 27 -17.22 3.19 16.65
N PRO A 28 -16.91 3.08 15.34
CA PRO A 28 -16.05 2.01 14.88
C PRO A 28 -14.73 2.07 15.67
N PRO A 29 -14.24 0.93 16.20
CA PRO A 29 -12.99 0.91 16.94
C PRO A 29 -11.89 1.53 16.07
N ALA A 30 -11.03 2.36 16.67
CA ALA A 30 -10.00 3.11 15.94
C ALA A 30 -9.08 2.22 15.07
N SER A 31 -9.02 0.92 15.35
CA SER A 31 -8.34 -0.08 14.52
C SER A 31 -8.96 -0.30 13.13
N GLU A 32 -10.27 -0.11 12.93
CA GLU A 32 -10.93 -0.23 11.62
C GLU A 32 -10.71 0.99 10.73
N LEU A 33 -10.71 2.19 11.31
CA LEU A 33 -10.39 3.44 10.59
C LEU A 33 -8.95 3.47 10.05
N LYS A 34 -8.08 2.60 10.57
CA LYS A 34 -6.66 2.54 10.23
C LYS A 34 -6.27 1.37 9.32
N LYS A 35 -7.23 0.74 8.63
CA LYS A 35 -6.90 -0.02 7.40
C LYS A 35 -6.55 0.98 6.29
N LYS A 36 -5.40 1.64 6.45
CA LYS A 36 -4.67 2.23 5.33
C LYS A 36 -4.45 1.08 4.36
N GLU A 37 -5.14 1.08 3.23
CA GLU A 37 -4.78 0.25 2.09
C GLU A 37 -3.27 0.35 1.94
N LYS A 38 -2.54 -0.73 2.23
CA LYS A 38 -1.14 -0.85 1.88
C LYS A 38 -1.13 -0.87 0.36
N ARG A 39 -1.19 0.30 -0.28
CA ARG A 39 -0.76 0.45 -1.66
C ARG A 39 0.64 -0.14 -1.69
N LEU A 40 0.79 -1.27 -2.35
CA LEU A 40 2.07 -1.93 -2.50
C LEU A 40 2.88 -1.04 -3.45
N THR A 41 3.51 0.00 -2.90
CA THR A 41 4.35 0.94 -3.66
C THR A 41 5.61 0.26 -4.20
N GLU A 42 5.89 -0.97 -3.75
CA GLU A 42 7.12 -1.68 -4.02
C GLU A 42 6.84 -3.15 -4.34
N LYS A 43 7.25 -3.60 -5.53
CA LYS A 43 7.16 -5.01 -5.92
C LYS A 43 8.53 -5.50 -6.38
N ARG A 44 8.88 -6.72 -5.94
CA ARG A 44 10.10 -7.41 -6.36
C ARG A 44 9.82 -8.15 -7.66
N VAL A 45 10.60 -7.84 -8.68
CA VAL A 45 10.44 -8.34 -10.05
C VAL A 45 11.76 -8.85 -10.59
N ARG A 46 11.70 -9.65 -11.64
CA ARG A 46 12.88 -10.05 -12.42
C ARG A 46 13.08 -9.09 -13.56
N ILE A 47 14.32 -8.69 -13.77
CA ILE A 47 14.70 -7.83 -14.88
C ILE A 47 15.17 -8.69 -16.06
N ARG A 48 14.72 -8.34 -17.26
CA ARG A 48 15.25 -8.82 -18.53
C ARG A 48 15.78 -7.66 -19.35
N PHE A 49 16.80 -7.93 -20.14
CA PHE A 49 17.38 -6.91 -21.02
C PHE A 49 16.76 -7.02 -22.40
N ASP A 50 16.34 -5.88 -22.93
CA ASP A 50 15.92 -5.75 -24.32
C ASP A 50 16.89 -4.81 -25.03
N ARG A 51 17.80 -5.40 -25.82
CA ARG A 51 18.83 -4.67 -26.60
C ARG A 51 18.25 -3.90 -27.79
N THR A 52 16.96 -4.02 -28.05
CA THR A 52 16.25 -3.25 -29.08
C THR A 52 15.97 -1.82 -28.63
N LEU A 53 15.97 -1.59 -27.32
CA LEU A 53 15.78 -0.26 -26.74
C LEU A 53 17.12 0.50 -26.79
N ASN A 54 17.10 1.73 -27.29
CA ASN A 54 18.28 2.63 -27.35
C ASN A 54 18.17 3.81 -26.35
N GLU A 55 17.09 3.85 -25.57
CA GLU A 55 16.77 4.91 -24.62
C GLU A 55 16.61 4.32 -23.21
N PRO A 56 16.79 5.12 -22.14
CA PRO A 56 16.60 4.70 -20.75
C PRO A 56 15.11 4.46 -20.42
N ILE A 57 14.54 3.42 -21.03
CA ILE A 57 13.14 3.01 -20.91
C ILE A 57 13.06 1.66 -20.18
N ALA A 58 12.10 1.55 -19.28
CA ALA A 58 11.68 0.31 -18.64
C ALA A 58 10.27 -0.06 -19.13
N LYS A 59 10.18 -1.16 -19.89
CA LYS A 59 8.90 -1.77 -20.28
C LYS A 59 8.34 -2.55 -19.10
N ILE A 60 7.24 -2.06 -18.55
CA ILE A 60 6.56 -2.66 -17.39
C ILE A 60 5.26 -3.31 -17.88
N PRO A 61 4.96 -4.56 -17.48
CA PRO A 61 3.71 -5.18 -17.89
C PRO A 61 2.53 -4.47 -17.23
N SER A 62 1.40 -4.38 -17.95
CA SER A 62 0.19 -3.68 -17.51
C SER A 62 -0.28 -4.08 -16.11
N ALA A 63 -0.22 -5.37 -15.77
CA ALA A 63 -0.55 -5.86 -14.44
C ALA A 63 0.32 -5.23 -13.33
N LEU A 64 1.64 -5.13 -13.54
CA LEU A 64 2.56 -4.45 -12.61
C LEU A 64 2.27 -2.96 -12.53
N ALA A 65 2.02 -2.33 -13.68
CA ALA A 65 1.72 -0.91 -13.75
C ALA A 65 0.44 -0.57 -12.97
N SER A 66 -0.62 -1.37 -13.11
CA SER A 66 -1.86 -1.22 -12.34
C SER A 66 -1.67 -1.45 -10.84
N MET A 67 -0.83 -2.42 -10.45
CA MET A 67 -0.52 -2.67 -9.03
C MET A 67 0.26 -1.51 -8.38
N LEU A 68 1.17 -0.91 -9.14
CA LEU A 68 2.06 0.17 -8.66
C LEU A 68 1.51 1.58 -8.95
N ASP A 69 0.34 1.68 -9.60
CA ASP A 69 -0.26 2.92 -10.08
C ASP A 69 0.69 3.73 -10.98
N ILE A 70 1.48 3.06 -11.82
CA ILE A 70 2.43 3.68 -12.74
C ILE A 70 1.74 3.99 -14.06
N LYS A 71 1.85 5.23 -14.53
CA LYS A 71 1.35 5.65 -15.86
C LYS A 71 2.45 5.53 -16.92
N ASN A 72 2.03 5.51 -18.18
CA ASN A 72 2.95 5.68 -19.31
C ASN A 72 3.70 7.01 -19.17
N ASP A 73 4.99 7.00 -19.53
CA ASP A 73 5.92 8.14 -19.46
C ASP A 73 6.30 8.61 -18.05
N GLU A 74 5.86 7.91 -16.99
CA GLU A 74 6.22 8.25 -15.62
C GLU A 74 7.64 7.78 -15.26
N ARG A 75 8.29 8.48 -14.31
CA ARG A 75 9.62 8.09 -13.84
C ARG A 75 9.51 6.98 -12.80
N VAL A 76 10.27 5.91 -13.01
CA VAL A 76 10.32 4.75 -12.10
C VAL A 76 11.73 4.54 -11.61
N GLU A 77 11.86 4.26 -10.32
CA GLU A 77 13.13 3.89 -9.72
C GLU A 77 13.22 2.37 -9.63
N VAL A 78 14.24 1.81 -10.25
CA VAL A 78 14.54 0.38 -10.20
C VAL A 78 15.72 0.18 -9.27
N VAL A 79 15.48 -0.47 -8.14
CA VAL A 79 16.50 -0.76 -7.13
C VAL A 79 16.95 -2.22 -7.26
N VAL A 80 18.17 -2.44 -7.71
CA VAL A 80 18.77 -3.77 -7.84
C VAL A 80 19.58 -4.11 -6.59
N ALA A 81 19.28 -5.26 -5.99
CA ALA A 81 19.98 -5.80 -4.81
C ALA A 81 20.14 -4.79 -3.64
N GLY A 82 19.21 -3.82 -3.51
CA GLY A 82 19.22 -2.82 -2.44
C GLY A 82 20.37 -1.81 -2.48
N ARG A 83 21.23 -1.85 -3.49
CA ARG A 83 22.43 -0.99 -3.58
C ARG A 83 22.41 -0.06 -4.79
N LYS A 84 22.01 -0.58 -5.95
CA LYS A 84 22.04 0.17 -7.22
C LYS A 84 20.63 0.68 -7.50
N ARG A 85 20.49 1.99 -7.67
CA ARG A 85 19.23 2.64 -8.01
C ARG A 85 19.36 3.25 -9.39
N PHE A 86 18.32 3.11 -10.19
CA PHE A 86 18.29 3.61 -11.56
C PHE A 86 16.94 4.26 -11.82
N GLU A 87 16.95 5.42 -12.45
CA GLU A 87 15.74 6.09 -12.91
C GLU A 87 15.52 5.76 -14.38
N PHE A 88 14.35 5.18 -14.68
CA PHE A 88 13.94 4.91 -16.06
C PHE A 88 12.58 5.54 -16.34
N LYS A 89 12.32 5.73 -17.63
CA LYS A 89 10.99 6.09 -18.13
C LYS A 89 10.14 4.82 -18.26
N ALA A 90 8.98 4.78 -17.62
CA ALA A 90 8.07 3.65 -17.71
C ALA A 90 7.31 3.64 -19.04
N LEU A 91 7.32 2.49 -19.72
CA LEU A 91 6.48 2.21 -20.87
C LEU A 91 5.62 0.98 -20.53
N VAL A 92 4.31 1.16 -20.46
CA VAL A 92 3.41 0.06 -20.14
C VAL A 92 3.17 -0.76 -21.41
N PHE A 93 3.36 -2.07 -21.31
CA PHE A 93 3.07 -2.99 -22.40
C PHE A 93 2.24 -4.17 -21.89
N GLU A 94 1.54 -4.85 -22.79
CA GLU A 94 0.77 -6.04 -22.44
C GLU A 94 1.69 -7.26 -22.50
N SER A 95 1.78 -8.01 -21.41
CA SER A 95 2.59 -9.24 -21.32
C SER A 95 1.91 -10.27 -20.46
N THR A 96 2.13 -11.54 -20.78
CA THR A 96 1.71 -12.67 -19.96
C THR A 96 2.51 -12.76 -18.66
N ASP A 97 3.75 -12.26 -18.65
CA ASP A 97 4.63 -12.33 -17.48
C ASP A 97 4.48 -11.10 -16.57
N GLU A 98 3.65 -11.21 -15.54
CA GLU A 98 3.36 -10.11 -14.61
C GLU A 98 4.52 -9.74 -13.67
N ASN A 99 5.62 -10.51 -13.65
CA ASN A 99 6.75 -10.31 -12.75
C ASN A 99 8.08 -10.07 -13.49
N VAL A 100 8.03 -9.89 -14.81
CA VAL A 100 9.20 -9.63 -15.65
C VAL A 100 9.12 -8.22 -16.21
N VAL A 101 10.19 -7.46 -16.03
CA VAL A 101 10.31 -6.09 -16.56
C VAL A 101 11.48 -6.04 -17.52
N TYR A 102 11.25 -5.50 -18.71
CA TYR A 102 12.30 -5.34 -19.71
C TYR A 102 12.89 -3.95 -19.60
N VAL A 103 14.21 -3.87 -19.49
CA VAL A 103 14.91 -2.59 -19.28
C VAL A 103 16.00 -2.42 -20.31
N TYR A 104 16.36 -1.16 -20.52
CA TYR A 104 17.51 -0.80 -21.33
C TYR A 104 18.81 -1.35 -20.74
N PRO A 105 19.58 -2.16 -21.50
CA PRO A 105 20.80 -2.79 -20.99
C PRO A 105 21.95 -1.81 -20.74
N GLY A 106 22.04 -0.70 -21.46
CA GLY A 106 23.26 0.12 -21.49
C GLY A 106 23.68 0.70 -20.12
N GLU A 107 22.72 1.11 -19.29
CA GLU A 107 23.01 1.70 -17.97
C GLU A 107 23.17 0.62 -16.89
N ILE A 108 22.45 -0.48 -17.05
CA ILE A 108 22.36 -1.57 -16.07
C ILE A 108 23.54 -2.54 -16.20
N GLU A 109 23.97 -2.85 -17.43
CA GLU A 109 25.18 -3.65 -17.69
C GLU A 109 26.44 -2.89 -17.23
N LYS A 110 26.53 -1.57 -17.49
CA LYS A 110 27.64 -0.73 -17.00
C LYS A 110 27.75 -0.75 -15.49
N ASN A 111 26.61 -0.76 -14.82
CA ASN A 111 26.57 -0.88 -13.37
C ASN A 111 26.72 -2.33 -12.90
N GLY A 112 26.97 -3.33 -13.75
CA GLY A 112 27.28 -4.70 -13.34
C GLY A 112 26.08 -5.45 -12.78
N VAL A 113 24.91 -5.28 -13.38
CA VAL A 113 23.70 -6.07 -13.09
C VAL A 113 23.55 -7.10 -14.21
N ALA A 114 23.40 -8.36 -13.83
CA ALA A 114 23.22 -9.47 -14.78
C ALA A 114 21.77 -9.57 -15.26
N ASP A 115 21.56 -10.27 -16.37
CA ASP A 115 20.22 -10.68 -16.79
C ASP A 115 19.58 -11.55 -15.70
N ASN A 116 18.25 -11.56 -15.62
CA ASN A 116 17.47 -12.23 -14.56
C ASN A 116 17.68 -11.70 -13.14
N SER A 117 18.34 -10.56 -12.98
CA SER A 117 18.52 -9.97 -11.66
C SER A 117 17.19 -9.64 -10.99
N ILE A 118 17.16 -9.80 -9.68
CA ILE A 118 16.01 -9.41 -8.85
C ILE A 118 16.13 -7.93 -8.52
N ALA A 119 15.08 -7.19 -8.83
CA ALA A 119 14.99 -5.77 -8.51
C ALA A 119 13.67 -5.44 -7.83
N THR A 120 13.69 -4.33 -7.11
CA THR A 120 12.51 -3.73 -6.53
C THR A 120 12.16 -2.51 -7.36
N ILE A 121 10.95 -2.47 -7.91
CA ILE A 121 10.44 -1.27 -8.58
C ILE A 121 9.76 -0.40 -7.55
N ARG A 122 10.07 0.90 -7.60
CA ARG A 122 9.42 1.95 -6.83
C ARG A 122 8.92 3.00 -7.78
N LYS A 123 7.71 3.48 -7.53
CA LYS A 123 7.20 4.69 -8.16
C LYS A 123 7.92 5.89 -7.54
N VAL A 124 8.53 6.74 -8.37
CA VAL A 124 9.02 8.05 -7.94
C VAL A 124 7.81 8.99 -8.00
N CYS A 125 7.34 9.44 -6.84
CA CYS A 125 6.26 10.41 -6.73
C CYS A 125 6.73 11.82 -7.13
#